data_AF-A0AAZ3SGF8-F1
#
_entry.id   AF-A0AAZ3SGF8-F1
#
_cell.length_a   1.000
_cell.length_b   1.000
_cell.length_c   1.000
_cell.angle_alpha   90.00
_cell.angle_beta   90.00
_cell.angle_gamma   90.00
#
_symmetry.space_group_name_H-M   'P 1'
#
loop_
_entity.id
_entity.type
_entity.pdbx_description
1 polymer ?
#
loop_
_entity_poly.entity_id
_entity_poly.type
_entity_poly.pdbx_seq_one_letter_code
_entity_poly.pdbx_strand_id
1 'polypeptide(L)'
;RERSRDHHKSRSKDGSRSEKSVTINAPPAEPLLGDSSVLGEEVQDDNWGETTTAVTGTSEHSLSQEDIVRITKDLEDSVGLDCRRYFSLTLAVVLGLLVFLTPLAFLALPHLLWPDKLLVCGTACEGLFISVAFKLLILLLAVWALFFRAPRAGLPRVFVFRALLAVLVLLFVVSYWLFYGVRILDSQDENYQGIVQYAVSLVDALLFIHYLAIVLLELRQLQPAFSVCVTRSTDGETRHYNLGQLSIQRAALAIIENYYRDFSVHNPALLTASKSRAAKHLAGLKVYNVDGEFPTTPATGPGNNAATGLAHSQSRAMIAAAARRRDTNHNELYYEEAEHERRVRKRKARLVVAVEEAFTHIKRMQEEEQKKAPGDVMDPREAAQAIFPSMARSLQKYLRTTRQQHCHSMESIQQHLAFCITNNMTPKAFLESYLNPGPTLQYGRERWLARQWTLVSEASVTSGLKEGAIFLLKCIDFSLVVTTKRIPYIQLSEEFIDPKSHKFVLRLQSETSV
;
A
#
# COMPACT_ATOMS: atom_id res chain seq x y z
N ARG A 1 30.48 46.20 -30.89
CA ARG A 1 30.32 47.66 -31.06
C ARG A 1 29.05 48.06 -30.32
N GLU A 2 29.23 48.59 -29.12
CA GLU A 2 28.19 49.17 -28.27
C GLU A 2 27.54 50.39 -28.93
N ARG A 3 26.27 50.65 -28.61
CA ARG A 3 25.66 52.00 -28.50
C ARG A 3 24.30 51.85 -27.78
N SER A 4 24.25 52.27 -26.51
CA SER A 4 23.64 53.52 -26.00
C SER A 4 22.12 53.40 -25.86
N ARG A 5 21.58 53.12 -24.65
CA ARG A 5 21.12 54.10 -23.64
C ARG A 5 20.34 55.27 -24.25
N ASP A 6 19.04 55.30 -23.97
CA ASP A 6 18.35 56.55 -23.62
C ASP A 6 17.22 56.35 -22.62
N HIS A 7 17.21 57.26 -21.66
CA HIS A 7 16.33 57.42 -20.53
C HIS A 7 15.00 58.06 -20.95
N HIS A 8 13.86 57.54 -20.51
CA HIS A 8 12.66 58.35 -20.37
C HIS A 8 12.04 58.21 -18.97
N LYS A 9 12.09 59.34 -18.26
CA LYS A 9 11.47 59.65 -16.98
C LYS A 9 10.21 60.48 -17.27
N SER A 10 9.06 60.09 -16.76
CA SER A 10 7.88 60.96 -16.58
C SER A 10 7.26 60.62 -15.22
N ARG A 11 7.54 61.41 -14.18
CA ARG A 11 6.88 62.65 -13.73
C ARG A 11 5.55 62.36 -13.02
N SER A 12 5.63 62.49 -11.70
CA SER A 12 4.58 62.50 -10.70
C SER A 12 3.53 63.59 -10.94
N LYS A 13 2.30 63.33 -10.49
CA LYS A 13 1.38 64.35 -10.01
C LYS A 13 0.42 63.77 -8.97
N ASP A 14 0.63 64.19 -7.73
CA ASP A 14 -0.27 64.05 -6.59
C ASP A 14 -1.58 64.81 -6.80
N GLY A 15 -2.64 64.39 -6.09
CA GLY A 15 -3.84 65.20 -5.95
C GLY A 15 -5.07 64.52 -5.35
N SER A 16 -5.11 64.47 -4.01
CA SER A 16 -6.31 64.65 -3.16
C SER A 16 -7.43 63.59 -3.18
N ARG A 17 -7.60 62.88 -2.05
CA ARG A 17 -8.92 62.69 -1.45
C ARG A 17 -8.86 62.28 0.04
N SER A 18 -9.20 63.27 0.87
CA SER A 18 -9.97 63.25 2.13
C SER A 18 -9.63 62.22 3.21
N GLU A 19 -9.07 62.77 4.27
CA GLU A 19 -9.01 62.29 5.63
C GLU A 19 -10.40 61.99 6.22
N LYS A 20 -10.48 60.91 7.01
CA LYS A 20 -11.26 60.80 8.24
C LYS A 20 -10.59 59.71 9.09
N SER A 21 -9.53 60.10 9.78
CA SER A 21 -8.93 59.36 10.87
C SER A 21 -9.80 59.52 12.12
N VAL A 22 -10.19 58.40 12.74
CA VAL A 22 -10.68 58.39 14.12
C VAL A 22 -9.59 57.72 14.95
N THR A 23 -8.84 58.56 15.65
CA THR A 23 -7.88 58.22 16.69
C THR A 23 -8.66 57.74 17.91
N ILE A 24 -8.49 56.48 18.31
CA ILE A 24 -8.84 56.05 19.67
C ILE A 24 -7.57 56.22 20.51
N ASN A 25 -7.59 57.22 21.38
CA ASN A 25 -6.57 57.42 22.41
C ASN A 25 -6.62 56.24 23.38
N ALA A 26 -5.53 55.48 23.47
CA ALA A 26 -5.29 54.61 24.62
C ALA A 26 -4.82 55.47 25.80
N PRO A 27 -5.37 55.33 27.02
CA PRO A 27 -4.85 56.01 28.19
C PRO A 27 -3.50 55.41 28.65
N PRO A 28 -2.67 56.18 29.37
CA PRO A 28 -1.27 55.88 29.59
C PRO A 28 -1.07 54.81 30.67
N ALA A 29 -0.05 53.98 30.47
CA ALA A 29 0.47 53.09 31.48
C ALA A 29 1.28 53.90 32.52
N GLU A 30 1.02 53.65 33.80
CA GLU A 30 2.02 53.84 34.85
C GLU A 30 2.15 52.58 35.73
N PRO A 31 3.34 52.34 36.30
CA PRO A 31 3.85 51.00 36.55
C PRO A 31 4.01 50.71 38.05
N LEU A 32 3.60 49.54 38.52
CA LEU A 32 4.07 49.04 39.82
C LEU A 32 4.27 47.52 39.81
N LEU A 33 5.55 47.15 39.97
CA LEU A 33 6.08 45.91 40.54
C LEU A 33 5.81 44.65 39.68
N GLY A 34 6.74 44.14 38.88
CA GLY A 34 8.13 43.87 39.23
C GLY A 34 8.23 42.50 39.87
N ASP A 35 8.18 41.43 39.07
CA ASP A 35 8.97 40.25 39.41
C ASP A 35 9.46 39.50 38.16
N SER A 36 10.73 39.19 38.22
CA SER A 36 11.58 38.62 37.18
C SER A 36 11.36 37.13 36.99
N SER A 37 11.18 36.67 35.75
CA SER A 37 11.55 35.29 35.35
C SER A 37 11.78 35.16 33.84
N VAL A 38 12.91 35.71 33.39
CA VAL A 38 13.64 35.14 32.26
C VAL A 38 14.39 33.92 32.80
N LEU A 39 13.76 32.76 32.83
CA LEU A 39 14.41 31.44 32.69
C LEU A 39 13.33 30.35 32.78
N GLY A 40 13.24 29.52 31.75
CA GLY A 40 12.27 28.44 31.72
C GLY A 40 12.24 27.78 30.36
N GLU A 41 13.41 27.41 29.85
CA GLU A 41 13.48 26.27 28.94
C GLU A 41 12.82 25.12 29.70
N GLU A 42 11.61 24.72 29.28
CA GLU A 42 10.96 23.52 29.81
C GLU A 42 11.90 22.34 29.56
N VAL A 43 12.59 21.96 30.64
CA VAL A 43 13.18 20.64 30.84
C VAL A 43 12.00 19.68 30.87
N GLN A 44 11.59 19.21 29.69
CA GLN A 44 10.54 18.22 29.55
C GLN A 44 11.15 16.89 29.11
N ASP A 45 11.29 16.03 30.12
CA ASP A 45 11.46 14.57 30.18
C ASP A 45 12.08 13.83 28.99
N ASP A 46 13.28 13.30 29.24
CA ASP A 46 13.96 12.24 28.51
C ASP A 46 13.42 10.84 28.90
N ASN A 47 12.15 10.72 29.28
CA ASN A 47 11.57 9.44 29.71
C ASN A 47 11.03 8.65 28.51
N TRP A 48 11.82 7.70 28.01
CA TRP A 48 11.37 6.68 27.06
C TRP A 48 10.55 5.56 27.73
N GLY A 49 10.46 5.54 29.08
CA GLY A 49 9.94 4.42 29.87
C GLY A 49 8.52 4.54 30.41
N GLU A 50 7.86 5.70 30.35
CA GLU A 50 6.53 5.87 30.98
C GLU A 50 5.55 6.57 30.04
N THR A 51 4.96 5.82 29.11
CA THR A 51 3.61 6.13 28.60
C THR A 51 2.62 5.14 29.18
N THR A 52 2.57 5.07 30.51
CA THR A 52 1.41 4.58 31.23
C THR A 52 0.68 5.84 31.69
N THR A 53 -0.24 6.33 30.87
CA THR A 53 -1.19 7.36 31.32
C THR A 53 -1.91 6.81 32.55
N ALA A 54 -1.75 7.50 33.68
CA ALA A 54 -2.59 7.31 34.85
C ALA A 54 -4.05 7.55 34.43
N VAL A 55 -4.78 6.46 34.17
CA VAL A 55 -6.24 6.45 34.18
C VAL A 55 -6.63 6.17 35.62
N THR A 56 -6.83 7.23 36.39
CA THR A 56 -7.50 7.12 37.69
C THR A 56 -8.99 6.85 37.44
N GLY A 57 -9.34 5.56 37.48
CA GLY A 57 -10.59 4.98 37.98
C GLY A 57 -11.92 5.42 37.38
N THR A 58 -12.59 4.51 36.67
CA THR A 58 -13.87 3.93 37.16
C THR A 58 -14.23 2.65 36.40
N SER A 59 -14.64 1.64 37.18
CA SER A 59 -15.32 0.38 36.83
C SER A 59 -14.68 -0.59 35.84
N GLU A 60 -13.93 -1.53 36.41
CA GLU A 60 -13.82 -2.90 35.94
C GLU A 60 -15.21 -3.56 35.99
N HIS A 61 -15.95 -3.54 34.88
CA HIS A 61 -16.96 -4.53 34.46
C HIS A 61 -17.85 -3.91 33.38
N SER A 62 -17.33 -3.85 32.16
CA SER A 62 -18.17 -3.77 30.97
C SER A 62 -17.44 -4.50 29.85
N LEU A 63 -17.70 -5.81 29.76
CA LEU A 63 -17.39 -6.57 28.55
C LEU A 63 -18.17 -5.91 27.41
N SER A 64 -17.46 -5.24 26.52
CA SER A 64 -18.05 -4.51 25.41
C SER A 64 -18.67 -5.52 24.43
N GLN A 65 -19.83 -5.18 23.87
CA GLN A 65 -20.50 -5.96 22.82
C GLN A 65 -19.59 -6.16 21.60
N GLU A 66 -18.57 -5.31 21.45
CA GLU A 66 -17.54 -5.33 20.41
C GLU A 66 -16.54 -6.47 20.62
N ASP A 67 -16.18 -6.80 21.85
CA ASP A 67 -15.28 -7.92 22.17
C ASP A 67 -15.99 -9.28 22.03
N ILE A 68 -17.28 -9.35 22.36
CA ILE A 68 -18.09 -10.57 22.14
C ILE A 68 -18.29 -10.80 20.63
N VAL A 69 -18.53 -9.75 19.86
CA VAL A 69 -18.61 -9.84 18.39
C VAL A 69 -17.25 -10.19 17.77
N ARG A 70 -16.13 -9.67 18.31
CA ARG A 70 -14.78 -10.07 17.88
C ARG A 70 -14.48 -11.54 18.17
N ILE A 71 -14.83 -12.04 19.34
CA ILE A 71 -14.60 -13.44 19.72
C ILE A 71 -15.50 -14.39 18.92
N THR A 72 -16.76 -14.00 18.69
CA THR A 72 -17.71 -14.82 17.90
C THR A 72 -17.30 -14.82 16.42
N LYS A 73 -16.81 -13.69 15.89
CA LYS A 73 -16.25 -13.59 14.55
C LYS A 73 -14.93 -14.35 14.39
N ASP A 74 -14.04 -14.30 15.37
CA ASP A 74 -12.78 -15.08 15.36
C ASP A 74 -13.07 -16.59 15.41
N LEU A 75 -14.18 -17.03 16.03
CA LEU A 75 -14.63 -18.43 16.08
C LEU A 75 -15.34 -18.88 14.78
N GLU A 76 -16.14 -18.03 14.14
CA GLU A 76 -16.77 -18.35 12.84
C GLU A 76 -15.75 -18.37 11.68
N ASP A 77 -14.77 -17.44 11.68
CA ASP A 77 -13.76 -17.36 10.62
C ASP A 77 -12.75 -18.53 10.68
N SER A 78 -12.45 -19.06 11.87
CA SER A 78 -11.51 -20.17 12.06
C SER A 78 -12.10 -21.54 11.67
N VAL A 79 -13.42 -21.73 11.79
CA VAL A 79 -14.07 -23.01 11.44
C VAL A 79 -14.56 -23.02 9.98
N GLY A 80 -14.97 -21.86 9.42
CA GLY A 80 -15.56 -21.79 8.08
C GLY A 80 -14.57 -21.71 6.90
N LEU A 81 -13.38 -21.12 7.09
CA LEU A 81 -12.42 -20.91 6.00
C LEU A 81 -11.50 -22.11 5.76
N ASP A 82 -11.15 -22.85 6.81
CA ASP A 82 -10.24 -23.98 6.71
C ASP A 82 -10.91 -25.21 6.07
N CYS A 83 -12.15 -25.56 6.46
CA CYS A 83 -12.88 -26.70 5.86
C CYS A 83 -13.01 -26.58 4.33
N ARG A 84 -13.26 -25.36 3.81
CA ARG A 84 -13.38 -25.13 2.37
C ARG A 84 -12.04 -25.22 1.65
N ARG A 85 -10.95 -24.77 2.28
CA ARG A 85 -9.60 -24.90 1.76
C ARG A 85 -9.20 -26.37 1.66
N TYR A 86 -9.43 -27.14 2.71
CA TYR A 86 -9.20 -28.58 2.71
C TYR A 86 -10.05 -29.29 1.66
N PHE A 87 -11.33 -28.94 1.51
CA PHE A 87 -12.19 -29.54 0.47
C PHE A 87 -11.68 -29.29 -0.96
N SER A 88 -11.22 -28.08 -1.26
CA SER A 88 -10.67 -27.76 -2.59
C SER A 88 -9.37 -28.50 -2.87
N LEU A 89 -8.54 -28.68 -1.84
CA LEU A 89 -7.27 -29.40 -1.92
C LEU A 89 -7.52 -30.92 -2.07
N THR A 90 -8.45 -31.49 -1.30
CA THR A 90 -8.79 -32.91 -1.40
C THR A 90 -9.38 -33.24 -2.76
N LEU A 91 -10.30 -32.41 -3.29
CA LEU A 91 -10.84 -32.60 -4.64
C LEU A 91 -9.74 -32.54 -5.71
N ALA A 92 -8.81 -31.60 -5.58
CA ALA A 92 -7.64 -31.47 -6.45
C ALA A 92 -6.75 -32.72 -6.42
N VAL A 93 -6.42 -33.22 -5.24
CA VAL A 93 -5.59 -34.43 -5.06
C VAL A 93 -6.30 -35.66 -5.61
N VAL A 94 -7.59 -35.85 -5.32
CA VAL A 94 -8.39 -36.96 -5.85
C VAL A 94 -8.42 -36.92 -7.38
N LEU A 95 -8.67 -35.75 -7.97
CA LEU A 95 -8.67 -35.59 -9.43
C LEU A 95 -7.28 -35.85 -10.02
N GLY A 96 -6.21 -35.35 -9.39
CA GLY A 96 -4.83 -35.59 -9.82
C GLY A 96 -4.44 -37.08 -9.79
N LEU A 97 -4.80 -37.78 -8.71
CA LEU A 97 -4.61 -39.23 -8.60
C LEU A 97 -5.42 -39.98 -9.65
N LEU A 98 -6.68 -39.60 -9.86
CA LEU A 98 -7.54 -40.21 -10.87
C LEU A 98 -6.95 -40.04 -12.28
N VAL A 99 -6.47 -38.85 -12.63
CA VAL A 99 -5.84 -38.59 -13.94
C VAL A 99 -4.54 -39.38 -14.13
N PHE A 100 -3.74 -39.55 -13.08
CA PHE A 100 -2.47 -40.28 -13.17
C PHE A 100 -2.65 -41.80 -13.18
N LEU A 101 -3.56 -42.32 -12.35
CA LEU A 101 -3.77 -43.76 -12.20
C LEU A 101 -4.61 -44.36 -13.33
N THR A 102 -5.42 -43.58 -14.03
CA THR A 102 -6.33 -44.12 -15.05
C THR A 102 -5.62 -44.72 -16.27
N PRO A 103 -4.58 -44.09 -16.87
CA PRO A 103 -3.82 -44.72 -17.94
C PRO A 103 -3.07 -45.98 -17.48
N LEU A 104 -2.57 -45.99 -16.23
CA LEU A 104 -1.92 -47.17 -15.65
C LEU A 104 -2.92 -48.32 -15.45
N ALA A 105 -4.13 -48.01 -15.00
CA ALA A 105 -5.21 -49.00 -14.86
C ALA A 105 -5.58 -49.60 -16.22
N PHE A 106 -5.68 -48.80 -17.28
CA PHE A 106 -6.01 -49.31 -18.63
C PHE A 106 -4.96 -50.28 -19.18
N LEU A 107 -3.68 -50.10 -18.81
CA LEU A 107 -2.60 -51.00 -19.17
C LEU A 107 -2.56 -52.26 -18.29
N ALA A 108 -2.83 -52.13 -16.99
CA ALA A 108 -2.70 -53.23 -16.03
C ALA A 108 -3.93 -54.15 -15.95
N LEU A 109 -5.15 -53.62 -16.14
CA LEU A 109 -6.40 -54.37 -16.02
C LEU A 109 -6.49 -55.61 -16.94
N PRO A 110 -6.11 -55.53 -18.24
CA PRO A 110 -6.18 -56.69 -19.13
C PRO A 110 -5.24 -57.83 -18.69
N HIS A 111 -4.06 -57.49 -18.17
CA HIS A 111 -3.11 -58.48 -17.63
C HIS A 111 -3.63 -59.17 -16.38
N LEU A 112 -4.46 -58.49 -15.59
CA LEU A 112 -5.03 -59.05 -14.36
C LEU A 112 -6.28 -59.90 -14.61
N LEU A 113 -7.09 -59.55 -15.60
CA LEU A 113 -8.40 -60.17 -15.86
C LEU A 113 -8.33 -61.40 -16.77
N TRP A 114 -7.47 -61.40 -17.78
CA TRP A 114 -7.33 -62.53 -18.73
C TRP A 114 -5.91 -62.64 -19.33
N PRO A 115 -4.89 -62.94 -18.51
CA PRO A 115 -3.51 -63.04 -18.99
C PRO A 115 -3.34 -64.04 -20.14
N ASP A 116 -4.10 -65.13 -20.14
CA ASP A 116 -3.98 -66.22 -21.11
C ASP A 116 -4.56 -65.91 -22.50
N LYS A 117 -5.33 -64.82 -22.64
CA LYS A 117 -5.99 -64.42 -23.90
C LYS A 117 -5.28 -63.27 -24.63
N LEU A 118 -4.25 -62.67 -24.02
CA LEU A 118 -3.58 -61.52 -24.58
C LEU A 118 -2.58 -61.93 -25.67
N LEU A 119 -2.69 -61.29 -26.84
CA LEU A 119 -1.66 -61.41 -27.89
C LEU A 119 -0.33 -60.80 -27.43
N VAL A 120 0.77 -61.46 -27.80
CA VAL A 120 2.12 -61.02 -27.46
C VAL A 120 2.40 -59.67 -28.13
N CYS A 121 2.83 -58.70 -27.33
CA CYS A 121 3.17 -57.35 -27.75
C CYS A 121 4.39 -57.37 -28.70
N GLY A 122 4.23 -56.87 -29.92
CA GLY A 122 5.33 -56.71 -30.88
C GLY A 122 6.20 -55.48 -30.61
N THR A 123 7.26 -55.28 -31.40
CA THR A 123 8.20 -54.15 -31.27
C THR A 123 7.54 -52.77 -31.38
N ALA A 124 6.44 -52.64 -32.13
CA ALA A 124 5.66 -51.40 -32.20
C ALA A 124 4.98 -51.07 -30.87
N CYS A 125 4.52 -52.08 -30.13
CA CYS A 125 3.86 -51.94 -28.85
C CYS A 125 4.87 -51.64 -27.72
N GLU A 126 6.08 -52.22 -27.76
CA GLU A 126 7.23 -51.82 -26.93
C GLU A 126 7.54 -50.32 -27.08
N GLY A 127 7.54 -49.79 -28.31
CA GLY A 127 7.73 -48.36 -28.57
C GLY A 127 6.63 -47.48 -27.95
N LEU A 128 5.38 -47.95 -27.95
CA LEU A 128 4.26 -47.24 -27.32
C LEU A 128 4.41 -47.21 -25.79
N PHE A 129 4.91 -48.27 -25.15
CA PHE A 129 5.18 -48.27 -23.71
C PHE A 129 6.21 -47.22 -23.31
N ILE A 130 7.30 -47.10 -24.08
CA ILE A 130 8.31 -46.05 -23.86
C ILE A 130 7.65 -44.68 -23.97
N SER A 131 6.81 -44.47 -25.00
CA SER A 131 6.05 -43.22 -25.18
C SER A 131 5.15 -42.91 -23.98
N VAL A 132 4.39 -43.90 -23.49
CA VAL A 132 3.52 -43.75 -22.31
C VAL A 132 4.35 -43.41 -21.08
N ALA A 133 5.47 -44.08 -20.85
CA ALA A 133 6.33 -43.82 -19.69
C ALA A 133 6.81 -42.36 -19.65
N PHE A 134 7.31 -41.84 -20.77
CA PHE A 134 7.72 -40.44 -20.87
C PHE A 134 6.54 -39.47 -20.70
N LYS A 135 5.40 -39.74 -21.34
CA LYS A 135 4.21 -38.89 -21.23
C LYS A 135 3.63 -38.89 -19.82
N LEU A 136 3.62 -40.03 -19.13
CA LEU A 136 3.20 -40.14 -17.73
C LEU A 136 4.15 -39.40 -16.79
N LEU A 137 5.46 -39.39 -17.06
CA LEU A 137 6.42 -38.58 -16.31
C LEU A 137 6.11 -37.08 -16.46
N ILE A 138 5.86 -36.61 -17.69
CA ILE A 138 5.45 -35.22 -17.93
C ILE A 138 4.12 -34.92 -17.22
N LEU A 139 3.15 -35.83 -17.29
CA LEU A 139 1.86 -35.68 -16.65
C LEU A 139 1.98 -35.65 -15.11
N LEU A 140 2.89 -36.43 -14.53
CA LEU A 140 3.20 -36.39 -13.10
C LEU A 140 3.77 -35.02 -12.69
N LEU A 141 4.74 -34.49 -13.46
CA LEU A 141 5.28 -33.15 -13.22
C LEU A 141 4.21 -32.06 -13.37
N ALA A 142 3.31 -32.23 -14.34
CA ALA A 142 2.16 -31.34 -14.58
C ALA A 142 1.17 -31.32 -13.42
N VAL A 143 0.78 -32.50 -12.92
CA VAL A 143 -0.07 -32.68 -11.73
C VAL A 143 0.63 -32.08 -10.51
N TRP A 144 1.93 -32.33 -10.34
CA TRP A 144 2.72 -31.75 -9.25
C TRP A 144 2.72 -30.21 -9.29
N ALA A 145 3.02 -29.62 -10.46
CA ALA A 145 3.08 -28.18 -10.64
C ALA A 145 1.73 -27.47 -10.42
N LEU A 146 0.60 -28.12 -10.74
CA LEU A 146 -0.73 -27.55 -10.56
C LEU A 146 -1.29 -27.73 -9.14
N PHE A 147 -1.05 -28.88 -8.50
CA PHE A 147 -1.70 -29.23 -7.23
C PHE A 147 -0.81 -29.01 -6.00
N PHE A 148 0.51 -29.17 -6.11
CA PHE A 148 1.43 -28.98 -4.98
C PHE A 148 2.02 -27.57 -4.89
N ARG A 149 1.76 -26.71 -5.89
CA ARG A 149 2.11 -25.29 -5.79
C ARG A 149 1.21 -24.62 -4.77
N ALA A 150 1.78 -24.33 -3.59
CA ALA A 150 1.07 -23.71 -2.49
C ALA A 150 0.33 -22.45 -2.97
N PRO A 151 -1.02 -22.37 -2.82
CA PRO A 151 -1.75 -21.17 -3.14
C PRO A 151 -1.29 -20.06 -2.21
N ARG A 152 -0.71 -19.00 -2.79
CA ARG A 152 -0.14 -17.85 -2.05
C ARG A 152 -1.18 -17.04 -1.27
N ALA A 153 -2.45 -17.15 -1.65
CA ALA A 153 -3.59 -16.53 -0.97
C ALA A 153 -4.84 -17.40 -1.08
N GLY A 154 -5.64 -17.44 -0.01
CA GLY A 154 -6.95 -18.05 0.01
C GLY A 154 -7.97 -17.16 -0.70
N LEU A 155 -8.51 -17.62 -1.84
CA LEU A 155 -9.61 -16.95 -2.51
C LEU A 155 -10.94 -17.56 -2.05
N PRO A 156 -11.97 -16.75 -1.74
CA PRO A 156 -13.26 -17.25 -1.29
C PRO A 156 -14.05 -17.98 -2.40
N ARG A 157 -13.59 -17.96 -3.66
CA ARG A 157 -14.26 -18.60 -4.80
C ARG A 157 -13.27 -19.35 -5.69
N VAL A 158 -13.73 -20.48 -6.23
CA VAL A 158 -12.98 -21.30 -7.18
C VAL A 158 -12.83 -20.53 -8.49
N PHE A 159 -11.63 -20.52 -9.06
CA PHE A 159 -11.37 -19.85 -10.33
C PHE A 159 -12.14 -20.54 -11.47
N VAL A 160 -12.97 -19.79 -12.19
CA VAL A 160 -13.89 -20.33 -13.21
C VAL A 160 -13.16 -21.18 -14.24
N PHE A 161 -11.98 -20.75 -14.73
CA PHE A 161 -11.21 -21.56 -15.69
C PHE A 161 -10.64 -22.83 -15.05
N ARG A 162 -10.22 -22.82 -13.78
CA ARG A 162 -9.78 -24.04 -13.09
C ARG A 162 -10.94 -25.02 -12.90
N ALA A 163 -12.12 -24.51 -12.56
CA ALA A 163 -13.33 -25.32 -12.45
C ALA A 163 -13.73 -25.92 -13.81
N LEU A 164 -13.74 -25.10 -14.87
CA LEU A 164 -14.05 -25.53 -16.23
C LEU A 164 -13.05 -26.58 -16.73
N LEU A 165 -11.76 -26.38 -16.51
CA LEU A 165 -10.72 -27.35 -16.84
C LEU A 165 -10.88 -28.65 -16.04
N ALA A 166 -11.19 -28.56 -14.74
CA ALA A 166 -11.43 -29.75 -13.91
C ALA A 166 -12.66 -30.55 -14.37
N VAL A 167 -13.75 -29.85 -14.72
CA VAL A 167 -14.95 -30.48 -15.31
C VAL A 167 -14.62 -31.11 -16.66
N LEU A 168 -13.87 -30.42 -17.52
CA LEU A 168 -13.43 -30.96 -18.80
C LEU A 168 -12.62 -32.25 -18.62
N VAL A 169 -11.63 -32.24 -17.72
CA VAL A 169 -10.84 -33.43 -17.38
C VAL A 169 -11.74 -34.57 -16.89
N LEU A 170 -12.67 -34.29 -15.98
CA LEU A 170 -13.59 -35.30 -15.45
C LEU A 170 -14.45 -35.91 -16.56
N LEU A 171 -15.02 -35.09 -17.45
CA LEU A 171 -15.83 -35.55 -18.57
C LEU A 171 -15.03 -36.46 -19.51
N PHE A 172 -13.79 -36.08 -19.84
CA PHE A 172 -12.91 -36.91 -20.65
C PHE A 172 -12.58 -38.23 -19.97
N VAL A 173 -12.19 -38.22 -18.69
CA VAL A 173 -11.85 -39.47 -18.00
C VAL A 173 -13.07 -40.40 -17.93
N VAL A 174 -14.26 -39.87 -17.60
CA VAL A 174 -15.50 -40.67 -17.55
C VAL A 174 -15.84 -41.22 -18.94
N SER A 175 -15.77 -40.41 -20.01
CA SER A 175 -16.07 -40.91 -21.36
C SER A 175 -15.10 -42.01 -21.79
N TYR A 176 -13.81 -41.86 -21.47
CA TYR A 176 -12.80 -42.86 -21.79
C TYR A 176 -12.99 -44.15 -21.00
N TRP A 177 -13.40 -44.08 -19.72
CA TRP A 177 -13.77 -45.27 -18.93
C TRP A 177 -14.99 -45.99 -19.47
N LEU A 178 -16.04 -45.25 -19.86
CA LEU A 178 -17.24 -45.86 -20.42
C LEU A 178 -16.93 -46.62 -21.71
N PHE A 179 -16.15 -46.00 -22.60
CA PHE A 179 -15.74 -46.65 -23.83
C PHE A 179 -14.79 -47.82 -23.57
N TYR A 180 -13.85 -47.70 -22.62
CA TYR A 180 -12.98 -48.81 -22.19
C TYR A 180 -13.79 -49.99 -21.64
N GLY A 181 -14.79 -49.71 -20.81
CA GLY A 181 -15.67 -50.71 -20.24
C GLY A 181 -16.42 -51.51 -21.30
N VAL A 182 -17.06 -50.83 -22.25
CA VAL A 182 -17.87 -51.51 -23.28
C VAL A 182 -17.02 -52.17 -24.37
N ARG A 183 -15.93 -51.52 -24.82
CA ARG A 183 -15.15 -51.97 -25.98
C ARG A 183 -13.96 -52.84 -25.67
N ILE A 184 -13.46 -52.82 -24.44
CA ILE A 184 -12.27 -53.58 -24.06
C ILE A 184 -12.64 -54.58 -22.97
N LEU A 185 -13.37 -54.15 -21.93
CA LEU A 185 -13.73 -55.05 -20.83
C LEU A 185 -14.85 -56.03 -21.20
N ASP A 186 -15.94 -55.57 -21.80
CA ASP A 186 -17.10 -56.42 -22.11
C ASP A 186 -16.83 -57.37 -23.29
N SER A 187 -16.19 -56.86 -24.35
CA SER A 187 -15.83 -57.66 -25.53
C SER A 187 -14.52 -58.46 -25.39
N GLN A 188 -13.80 -58.33 -24.28
CA GLN A 188 -12.52 -59.02 -24.01
C GLN A 188 -11.54 -58.93 -25.18
N ASP A 189 -11.17 -57.70 -25.57
CA ASP A 189 -10.31 -57.49 -26.75
C ASP A 189 -8.93 -58.15 -26.55
N GLU A 190 -8.57 -59.05 -27.48
CA GLU A 190 -7.32 -59.82 -27.45
C GLU A 190 -6.13 -58.99 -27.96
N ASN A 191 -6.38 -57.92 -28.74
CA ASN A 191 -5.35 -57.11 -29.35
C ASN A 191 -4.76 -56.07 -28.38
N TYR A 192 -3.74 -56.48 -27.65
CA TYR A 192 -3.08 -55.64 -26.66
C TYR A 192 -2.49 -54.34 -27.24
N GLN A 193 -1.99 -54.35 -28.48
CA GLN A 193 -1.47 -53.14 -29.13
C GLN A 193 -2.56 -52.05 -29.25
N GLY A 194 -3.80 -52.45 -29.56
CA GLY A 194 -4.94 -51.53 -29.62
C GLY A 194 -5.28 -50.91 -28.27
N ILE A 195 -5.17 -51.71 -27.20
CA ILE A 195 -5.39 -51.25 -25.82
C ILE A 195 -4.32 -50.24 -25.40
N VAL A 196 -3.05 -50.53 -25.68
CA VAL A 196 -1.93 -49.61 -25.39
C VAL A 196 -2.10 -48.31 -26.17
N GLN A 197 -2.48 -48.38 -27.46
CA GLN A 197 -2.72 -47.20 -28.29
C GLN A 197 -3.90 -46.36 -27.76
N TYR A 198 -4.95 -47.00 -27.26
CA TYR A 198 -6.07 -46.33 -26.62
C TYR A 198 -5.63 -45.61 -25.32
N ALA A 199 -4.83 -46.26 -24.47
CA ALA A 199 -4.26 -45.63 -23.28
C ALA A 199 -3.35 -44.45 -23.62
N VAL A 200 -2.51 -44.55 -24.67
CA VAL A 200 -1.69 -43.43 -25.18
C VAL A 200 -2.57 -42.24 -25.56
N SER A 201 -3.68 -42.49 -26.26
CA SER A 201 -4.59 -41.42 -26.71
C SER A 201 -5.24 -40.66 -25.54
N LEU A 202 -5.53 -41.36 -24.43
CA LEU A 202 -6.01 -40.72 -23.20
C LEU A 202 -4.93 -39.81 -22.61
N VAL A 203 -3.68 -40.29 -22.50
CA VAL A 203 -2.57 -39.49 -21.97
C VAL A 203 -2.34 -38.25 -22.85
N ASP A 204 -2.42 -38.39 -24.17
CA ASP A 204 -2.31 -37.26 -25.10
C ASP A 204 -3.42 -36.23 -24.88
N ALA A 205 -4.68 -36.66 -24.78
CA ALA A 205 -5.80 -35.77 -24.49
C ALA A 205 -5.60 -35.02 -23.16
N LEU A 206 -5.16 -35.71 -22.11
CA LEU A 206 -4.88 -35.13 -20.80
C LEU A 206 -3.74 -34.12 -20.85
N LEU A 207 -2.66 -34.41 -21.59
CA LEU A 207 -1.54 -33.48 -21.80
C LEU A 207 -1.99 -32.24 -22.60
N PHE A 208 -2.82 -32.38 -23.64
CA PHE A 208 -3.37 -31.24 -24.37
C PHE A 208 -4.23 -30.34 -23.49
N ILE A 209 -5.08 -30.92 -22.63
CA ILE A 209 -5.86 -30.15 -21.65
C ILE A 209 -4.93 -29.44 -20.67
N HIS A 210 -3.84 -30.07 -20.26
CA HIS A 210 -2.83 -29.44 -19.40
C HIS A 210 -2.11 -28.28 -20.09
N TYR A 211 -1.70 -28.42 -21.35
CA TYR A 211 -1.10 -27.31 -22.12
C TYR A 211 -2.07 -26.16 -22.29
N LEU A 212 -3.35 -26.45 -22.58
CA LEU A 212 -4.40 -25.43 -22.60
C LEU A 212 -4.54 -24.75 -21.23
N ALA A 213 -4.46 -25.52 -20.13
CA ALA A 213 -4.46 -24.98 -18.78
C ALA A 213 -3.29 -24.02 -18.56
N ILE A 214 -2.07 -24.36 -18.96
CA ILE A 214 -0.90 -23.47 -18.84
C ILE A 214 -1.13 -22.17 -19.63
N VAL A 215 -1.64 -22.25 -20.85
CA VAL A 215 -1.91 -21.06 -21.69
C VAL A 215 -2.96 -20.15 -21.04
N LEU A 216 -4.06 -20.73 -20.56
CA LEU A 216 -5.16 -19.97 -19.95
C LEU A 216 -4.81 -19.43 -18.56
N LEU A 217 -4.01 -20.16 -17.78
CA LEU A 217 -3.71 -19.86 -16.37
C LEU A 217 -2.40 -19.11 -16.15
N GLU A 218 -1.41 -19.18 -17.03
CA GLU A 218 -0.10 -18.55 -16.80
C GLU A 218 0.24 -17.54 -17.91
N LEU A 219 0.18 -17.93 -19.19
CA LEU A 219 0.60 -17.03 -20.29
C LEU A 219 -0.27 -15.77 -20.41
N ARG A 220 -1.58 -15.90 -20.25
CA ARG A 220 -2.52 -14.77 -20.41
C ARG A 220 -2.28 -13.63 -19.40
N GLN A 221 -1.63 -13.91 -18.28
CA GLN A 221 -1.44 -12.94 -17.20
C GLN A 221 -0.10 -12.22 -17.26
N LEU A 222 0.86 -12.80 -17.97
CA LEU A 222 2.20 -12.24 -18.11
C LEU A 222 2.24 -11.00 -19.01
N GLN A 223 1.30 -10.88 -19.95
CA GLN A 223 1.22 -9.70 -20.82
C GLN A 223 0.50 -8.56 -20.09
N PRO A 224 1.19 -7.44 -19.79
CA PRO A 224 0.55 -6.28 -19.17
C PRO A 224 -0.45 -5.67 -20.15
N ALA A 225 -1.71 -5.60 -19.73
CA ALA A 225 -2.81 -5.08 -20.54
C ALA A 225 -3.45 -3.83 -19.93
N PHE A 226 -3.33 -3.68 -18.61
CA PHE A 226 -3.95 -2.61 -17.84
C PHE A 226 -2.93 -1.93 -16.94
N SER A 227 -3.05 -0.60 -16.84
CA SER A 227 -2.39 0.21 -15.83
C SER A 227 -3.42 0.55 -14.75
N VAL A 228 -3.09 0.20 -13.51
CA VAL A 228 -3.98 0.32 -12.36
C VAL A 228 -3.41 1.37 -11.41
N CYS A 229 -4.20 2.38 -11.11
CA CYS A 229 -3.88 3.38 -10.10
C CYS A 229 -4.58 3.01 -8.80
N VAL A 230 -3.78 2.80 -7.75
CA VAL A 230 -4.22 2.44 -6.41
C VAL A 230 -4.01 3.65 -5.52
N THR A 231 -5.09 4.12 -4.90
CA THR A 231 -5.08 5.32 -4.07
C THR A 231 -5.61 4.99 -2.68
N ARG A 232 -4.87 5.37 -1.64
CA ARG A 232 -5.30 5.17 -0.25
C ARG A 232 -6.28 6.29 0.13
N SER A 233 -7.50 5.91 0.50
CA SER A 233 -8.62 6.85 0.73
C SER A 233 -8.37 7.91 1.82
N THR A 234 -7.46 7.65 2.74
CA THR A 234 -7.22 8.50 3.92
C THR A 234 -6.29 9.67 3.65
N ASP A 235 -5.15 9.39 3.06
CA ASP A 235 -3.98 10.28 2.94
C ASP A 235 -3.63 10.55 1.47
N GLY A 236 -4.31 9.88 0.53
CA GLY A 236 -4.15 10.10 -0.89
C GLY A 236 -2.84 9.57 -1.46
N GLU A 237 -2.08 8.72 -0.75
CA GLU A 237 -0.90 8.08 -1.34
C GLU A 237 -1.35 7.24 -2.54
N THR A 238 -0.76 7.52 -3.70
CA THR A 238 -1.11 6.87 -4.97
C THR A 238 0.08 6.11 -5.55
N ARG A 239 -0.14 4.88 -6.00
CA ARG A 239 0.84 4.08 -6.74
C ARG A 239 0.21 3.50 -8.01
N HIS A 240 1.03 3.30 -9.03
CA HIS A 240 0.61 2.78 -10.32
C HIS A 240 1.26 1.42 -10.58
N TYR A 241 0.47 0.45 -11.02
CA TYR A 241 0.90 -0.92 -11.30
C TYR A 241 0.43 -1.37 -12.67
N ASN A 242 1.28 -2.11 -13.38
CA ASN A 242 0.88 -2.76 -14.62
C ASN A 242 0.44 -4.18 -14.33
N LEU A 243 -0.79 -4.51 -14.72
CA LEU A 243 -1.40 -5.82 -14.54
C LEU A 243 -1.78 -6.42 -15.90
N GLY A 244 -1.68 -7.75 -15.99
CA GLY A 244 -2.18 -8.48 -17.15
C GLY A 244 -3.69 -8.67 -17.14
N GLN A 245 -4.18 -9.58 -17.96
CA GLN A 245 -5.61 -9.91 -18.03
C GLN A 245 -6.03 -10.78 -16.84
N LEU A 246 -6.34 -10.13 -15.72
CA LEU A 246 -6.75 -10.75 -14.47
C LEU A 246 -8.25 -10.54 -14.21
N SER A 247 -8.84 -11.38 -13.37
CA SER A 247 -10.14 -11.07 -12.77
C SER A 247 -9.99 -10.01 -11.68
N ILE A 248 -11.07 -9.30 -11.34
CA ILE A 248 -11.06 -8.28 -10.27
C ILE A 248 -10.56 -8.88 -8.95
N GLN A 249 -10.98 -10.10 -8.59
CA GLN A 249 -10.46 -10.83 -7.41
C GLN A 249 -8.94 -11.03 -7.41
N ARG A 250 -8.35 -11.34 -8.57
CA ARG A 250 -6.91 -11.61 -8.66
C ARG A 250 -6.10 -10.34 -8.76
N ALA A 251 -6.64 -9.33 -9.44
CA ALA A 251 -6.08 -7.98 -9.44
C ALA A 251 -6.04 -7.44 -8.01
N ALA A 252 -7.11 -7.62 -7.22
CA ALA A 252 -7.17 -7.25 -5.82
C ALA A 252 -6.05 -7.88 -4.97
N LEU A 253 -5.82 -9.20 -5.13
CA LEU A 253 -4.71 -9.87 -4.41
C LEU A 253 -3.35 -9.33 -4.82
N ALA A 254 -3.09 -9.18 -6.12
CA ALA A 254 -1.83 -8.62 -6.61
C ALA A 254 -1.60 -7.19 -6.10
N ILE A 255 -2.66 -6.40 -5.98
CA ILE A 255 -2.61 -5.05 -5.41
C ILE A 255 -2.32 -5.09 -3.91
N ILE A 256 -2.91 -6.01 -3.16
CA ILE A 256 -2.61 -6.15 -1.72
C ILE A 256 -1.15 -6.58 -1.51
N GLU A 257 -0.63 -7.49 -2.32
CA GLU A 257 0.79 -7.86 -2.29
C GLU A 257 1.70 -6.65 -2.58
N ASN A 258 1.39 -5.88 -3.61
CA ASN A 258 2.12 -4.65 -3.91
C ASN A 258 1.91 -3.56 -2.86
N TYR A 259 0.75 -3.50 -2.20
CA TYR A 259 0.47 -2.57 -1.11
C TYR A 259 1.45 -2.81 0.03
N TYR A 260 1.60 -4.07 0.44
CA TYR A 260 2.50 -4.41 1.52
C TYR A 260 3.98 -4.14 1.18
N ARG A 261 4.34 -4.20 -0.11
CA ARG A 261 5.71 -3.95 -0.60
C ARG A 261 6.04 -2.49 -0.88
N ASP A 262 5.09 -1.66 -1.30
CA ASP A 262 5.41 -0.34 -1.88
C ASP A 262 4.78 0.85 -1.15
N PHE A 263 3.72 0.63 -0.35
CA PHE A 263 3.08 1.71 0.40
C PHE A 263 3.74 1.93 1.76
N SER A 264 3.79 3.20 2.16
CA SER A 264 4.20 3.58 3.51
C SER A 264 3.19 3.10 4.56
N VAL A 265 3.60 2.95 5.82
CA VAL A 265 2.66 2.62 6.91
C VAL A 265 1.57 3.67 7.04
N HIS A 266 0.32 3.20 7.09
CA HIS A 266 -0.83 4.05 7.31
C HIS A 266 -0.76 4.68 8.72
N ASN A 267 -0.70 6.01 8.79
CA ASN A 267 -0.70 6.74 10.05
C ASN A 267 -2.04 7.47 10.26
N PRO A 268 -3.01 6.89 10.99
CA PRO A 268 -4.31 7.51 11.21
C PRO A 268 -4.21 8.80 12.04
N ALA A 269 -3.17 8.95 12.85
CA ALA A 269 -2.99 10.10 13.73
C ALA A 269 -2.71 11.41 12.96
N LEU A 270 -2.23 11.33 11.71
CA LEU A 270 -2.08 12.51 10.85
C LEU A 270 -3.44 13.09 10.41
N LEU A 271 -4.44 12.23 10.19
CA LEU A 271 -5.79 12.64 9.78
C LEU A 271 -6.56 13.29 10.93
N THR A 272 -6.41 12.76 12.15
CA THR A 272 -7.03 13.34 13.33
C THR A 272 -6.41 14.70 13.66
N ALA A 273 -5.14 14.92 13.29
CA ALA A 273 -4.47 16.20 13.49
C ALA A 273 -5.10 17.32 12.66
N SER A 274 -5.38 17.08 11.37
CA SER A 274 -6.03 18.07 10.51
C SER A 274 -7.46 18.37 10.97
N LYS A 275 -8.23 17.35 11.35
CA LYS A 275 -9.57 17.52 11.92
C LYS A 275 -9.56 18.29 13.25
N SER A 276 -8.61 18.00 14.14
CA SER A 276 -8.47 18.70 15.41
C SER A 276 -8.07 20.17 15.23
N ARG A 277 -7.19 20.48 14.26
CA ARG A 277 -6.83 21.86 13.89
C ARG A 277 -8.06 22.63 13.41
N ALA A 278 -8.82 22.06 12.48
CA ALA A 278 -10.07 22.66 12.01
C ALA A 278 -11.09 22.88 13.12
N ALA A 279 -11.22 21.95 14.07
CA ALA A 279 -12.14 22.06 15.20
C ALA A 279 -11.73 23.14 16.22
N LYS A 280 -10.42 23.29 16.50
CA LYS A 280 -9.90 24.35 17.39
C LYS A 280 -10.22 25.75 16.85
N HIS A 281 -10.09 25.93 15.54
CA HIS A 281 -10.41 27.21 14.90
C HIS A 281 -11.91 27.55 15.00
N LEU A 282 -12.80 26.55 14.94
CA LEU A 282 -14.23 26.74 15.18
C LEU A 282 -14.57 27.02 16.66
N ALA A 283 -13.82 26.44 17.60
CA ALA A 283 -14.04 26.58 19.04
C ALA A 283 -13.51 27.90 19.64
N GLY A 284 -12.62 28.63 18.95
CA GLY A 284 -12.15 29.96 19.35
C GLY A 284 -13.21 31.06 19.28
N LEU A 285 -14.43 30.74 18.83
CA LEU A 285 -15.55 31.65 18.70
C LEU A 285 -16.26 31.86 20.05
N LYS A 286 -15.78 32.78 20.88
CA LYS A 286 -16.59 33.38 21.95
C LYS A 286 -17.26 34.64 21.41
N VAL A 287 -18.55 34.54 21.08
CA VAL A 287 -19.40 35.70 20.78
C VAL A 287 -19.84 36.30 22.11
N TYR A 288 -19.31 37.47 22.44
CA TYR A 288 -19.88 38.29 23.50
C TYR A 288 -21.05 39.07 22.89
N ASN A 289 -22.28 38.80 23.33
CA ASN A 289 -23.38 39.71 23.05
C ASN A 289 -23.12 41.00 23.81
N VAL A 290 -22.74 42.05 23.10
CA VAL A 290 -22.77 43.41 23.63
C VAL A 290 -24.19 43.92 23.45
N ASP A 291 -25.13 43.37 24.22
CA ASP A 291 -26.43 44.01 24.43
C ASP A 291 -26.23 45.05 25.52
N GLY A 292 -26.23 46.33 25.10
CA GLY A 292 -26.15 47.46 26.01
C GLY A 292 -27.30 47.42 27.01
N GLU A 293 -26.95 47.45 28.30
CA GLU A 293 -27.87 47.80 29.38
C GLU A 293 -28.49 49.17 29.09
N PHE A 294 -29.75 49.17 28.65
CA PHE A 294 -30.61 50.33 28.81
C PHE A 294 -31.55 50.05 29.97
N PRO A 295 -31.55 50.87 31.04
CA PRO A 295 -32.43 50.65 32.17
C PRO A 295 -33.88 50.85 31.73
N THR A 296 -34.68 49.85 32.05
CA THR A 296 -36.12 49.77 31.84
C THR A 296 -36.83 50.93 32.53
N THR A 297 -37.46 51.81 31.76
CA THR A 297 -38.66 52.54 32.21
C THR A 297 -39.81 52.18 31.26
N PRO A 298 -41.01 51.86 31.78
CA PRO A 298 -42.12 51.45 30.96
C PRO A 298 -42.85 52.70 30.46
N ALA A 299 -42.76 52.97 29.15
CA ALA A 299 -43.62 53.95 28.51
C ALA A 299 -44.29 53.32 27.28
N THR A 300 -45.58 53.05 27.46
CA THR A 300 -46.60 52.70 26.45
C THR A 300 -46.56 53.61 25.22
N GLY A 301 -46.54 53.01 24.03
CA GLY A 301 -46.82 53.68 22.76
C GLY A 301 -46.75 52.72 21.57
N PRO A 302 -47.72 52.74 20.62
CA PRO A 302 -47.79 51.75 19.55
C PRO A 302 -47.00 52.17 18.31
N GLY A 303 -46.36 51.19 17.68
CA GLY A 303 -45.91 51.26 16.28
C GLY A 303 -44.45 51.66 16.10
N ASN A 304 -43.62 50.69 15.72
CA ASN A 304 -42.63 50.85 14.65
C ASN A 304 -42.02 49.49 14.26
N ASN A 305 -42.29 49.07 13.02
CA ASN A 305 -41.74 47.88 12.35
C ASN A 305 -40.25 48.05 11.97
N ALA A 306 -39.44 48.66 12.85
CA ALA A 306 -38.00 48.88 12.62
C ALA A 306 -37.12 47.85 13.35
N ALA A 307 -37.61 47.26 14.44
CA ALA A 307 -36.87 46.28 15.24
C ALA A 307 -36.74 44.91 14.54
N THR A 308 -37.74 44.49 13.77
CA THR A 308 -37.73 43.23 13.01
C THR A 308 -36.77 43.27 11.81
N GLY A 309 -36.56 44.45 11.21
CA GLY A 309 -35.58 44.66 10.14
C GLY A 309 -34.13 44.61 10.63
N LEU A 310 -33.86 45.10 11.85
CA LEU A 310 -32.52 45.08 12.45
C LEU A 310 -32.09 43.66 12.83
N ALA A 311 -32.99 42.86 13.40
CA ALA A 311 -32.72 41.45 13.70
C ALA A 311 -32.47 40.61 12.42
N HIS A 312 -33.22 40.87 11.34
CA HIS A 312 -33.01 40.21 10.05
C HIS A 312 -31.73 40.71 9.33
N SER A 313 -31.40 42.00 9.47
CA SER A 313 -30.16 42.60 8.97
C SER A 313 -28.93 42.08 9.72
N GLN A 314 -28.99 41.97 11.05
CA GLN A 314 -27.95 41.38 11.89
C GLN A 314 -27.79 39.88 11.60
N SER A 315 -28.88 39.15 11.37
CA SER A 315 -28.83 37.74 10.95
C SER A 315 -28.18 37.58 9.56
N ARG A 316 -28.54 38.42 8.58
CA ARG A 316 -27.88 38.45 7.26
C ARG A 316 -26.41 38.89 7.32
N ALA A 317 -26.08 39.86 8.16
CA ALA A 317 -24.71 40.32 8.38
C ALA A 317 -23.88 39.24 9.09
N MET A 318 -24.46 38.49 10.04
CA MET A 318 -23.82 37.32 10.65
C MET A 318 -23.62 36.18 9.65
N ILE A 319 -24.60 35.89 8.78
CA ILE A 319 -24.48 34.88 7.73
C ILE A 319 -23.42 35.29 6.69
N ALA A 320 -23.37 36.56 6.29
CA ALA A 320 -22.38 37.09 5.36
C ALA A 320 -20.97 37.17 5.99
N ALA A 321 -20.87 37.50 7.28
CA ALA A 321 -19.60 37.48 8.03
C ALA A 321 -19.11 36.04 8.24
N ALA A 322 -20.00 35.09 8.53
CA ALA A 322 -19.69 33.67 8.61
C ALA A 322 -19.25 33.11 7.26
N ALA A 323 -19.87 33.53 6.15
CA ALA A 323 -19.44 33.16 4.80
C ALA A 323 -18.04 33.70 4.46
N ARG A 324 -17.79 35.00 4.68
CA ARG A 324 -16.47 35.60 4.46
C ARG A 324 -15.38 35.00 5.35
N ARG A 325 -15.72 34.63 6.60
CA ARG A 325 -14.82 33.96 7.54
C ARG A 325 -14.58 32.49 7.22
N ARG A 326 -15.53 31.80 6.59
CA ARG A 326 -15.35 30.43 6.09
C ARG A 326 -14.30 30.39 4.97
N ASP A 327 -14.28 31.40 4.10
CA ASP A 327 -13.26 31.54 3.06
C ASP A 327 -11.88 31.90 3.65
N THR A 328 -11.83 32.70 4.73
CA THR A 328 -10.56 33.01 5.44
C THR A 328 -10.03 31.81 6.22
N ASN A 329 -10.91 31.02 6.84
CA ASN A 329 -10.58 29.78 7.57
C ASN A 329 -9.87 28.75 6.68
N HIS A 330 -10.22 28.65 5.40
CA HIS A 330 -9.52 27.74 4.49
C HIS A 330 -8.07 28.17 4.22
N ASN A 331 -7.84 29.49 4.16
CA ASN A 331 -6.51 30.06 4.00
C ASN A 331 -5.65 29.87 5.28
N GLU A 332 -6.26 29.95 6.46
CA GLU A 332 -5.58 29.69 7.75
C GLU A 332 -5.11 28.23 7.89
N LEU A 333 -5.94 27.25 7.48
CA LEU A 333 -5.52 25.84 7.47
C LEU A 333 -4.30 25.60 6.59
N TYR A 334 -4.22 26.26 5.43
CA TYR A 334 -3.05 26.21 4.56
C TYR A 334 -1.80 26.77 5.25
N TYR A 335 -1.90 27.91 5.94
CA TYR A 335 -0.78 28.48 6.68
C TYR A 335 -0.34 27.59 7.85
N GLU A 336 -1.27 26.98 8.58
CA GLU A 336 -0.95 26.02 9.65
C GLU A 336 -0.24 24.77 9.13
N GLU A 337 -0.64 24.27 7.95
CA GLU A 337 0.02 23.16 7.27
C GLU A 337 1.44 23.57 6.85
N ALA A 338 1.62 24.73 6.23
CA ALA A 338 2.93 25.27 5.88
C ALA A 338 3.84 25.47 7.10
N GLU A 339 3.30 25.96 8.22
CA GLU A 339 4.03 26.06 9.49
C GLU A 339 4.40 24.69 10.05
N HIS A 340 3.49 23.72 9.97
CA HIS A 340 3.75 22.35 10.37
C HIS A 340 4.89 21.74 9.55
N GLU A 341 4.87 21.88 8.23
CA GLU A 341 5.97 21.44 7.36
C GLU A 341 7.28 22.15 7.70
N ARG A 342 7.24 23.46 7.98
CA ARG A 342 8.43 24.21 8.42
C ARG A 342 8.99 23.64 9.73
N ARG A 343 8.13 23.28 10.70
CA ARG A 343 8.53 22.62 11.94
C ARG A 343 9.15 21.24 11.65
N VAL A 344 8.54 20.43 10.80
CA VAL A 344 9.07 19.12 10.38
C VAL A 344 10.45 19.28 9.73
N ARG A 345 10.62 20.21 8.78
CA ARG A 345 11.91 20.49 8.12
C ARG A 345 12.98 20.95 9.13
N LYS A 346 12.64 21.82 10.08
CA LYS A 346 13.54 22.26 11.14
C LYS A 346 13.98 21.11 12.05
N ARG A 347 13.04 20.22 12.44
CA ARG A 347 13.35 19.04 13.26
C ARG A 347 14.18 18.02 12.49
N LYS A 348 13.87 17.79 11.21
CA LYS A 348 14.65 16.94 10.29
C LYS A 348 16.10 17.40 10.20
N ALA A 349 16.34 18.69 9.97
CA ALA A 349 17.70 19.23 9.90
C ALA A 349 18.49 19.00 11.20
N ARG A 350 17.86 19.25 12.36
CA ARG A 350 18.47 19.00 13.68
C ARG A 350 18.78 17.52 13.92
N LEU A 351 17.89 16.63 13.49
CA LEU A 351 18.09 15.19 13.59
C LEU A 351 19.27 14.73 12.72
N VAL A 352 19.35 15.20 11.47
CA VAL A 352 20.45 14.86 10.56
C VAL A 352 21.80 15.23 11.17
N VAL A 353 21.93 16.46 11.68
CA VAL A 353 23.17 16.93 12.30
C VAL A 353 23.54 16.10 13.53
N ALA A 354 22.58 15.86 14.44
CA ALA A 354 22.83 15.09 15.66
C ALA A 354 23.27 13.64 15.37
N VAL A 355 22.70 13.00 14.34
CA VAL A 355 23.10 11.65 13.94
C VAL A 355 24.45 11.65 13.24
N GLU A 356 24.74 12.63 12.38
CA GLU A 356 26.07 12.76 11.77
C GLU A 356 27.16 12.94 12.83
N GLU A 357 26.95 13.80 13.83
CA GLU A 357 27.85 13.99 14.97
C GLU A 357 28.05 12.69 15.76
N ALA A 358 26.96 12.00 16.09
CA ALA A 358 27.00 10.73 16.80
C ALA A 358 27.78 9.63 16.06
N PHE A 359 27.63 9.50 14.75
CA PHE A 359 28.41 8.55 13.94
C PHE A 359 29.86 8.98 13.77
N THR A 360 30.17 10.29 13.77
CA THR A 360 31.57 10.73 13.83
C THR A 360 32.22 10.35 15.16
N HIS A 361 31.45 10.35 16.26
CA HIS A 361 31.91 9.88 17.56
C HIS A 361 32.20 8.36 17.54
N ILE A 362 31.31 7.55 16.95
CA ILE A 362 31.54 6.10 16.73
C ILE A 362 32.86 5.89 15.99
N LYS A 363 33.06 6.58 14.88
CA LYS A 363 34.25 6.41 14.05
C LYS A 363 35.53 6.76 14.80
N ARG A 364 35.51 7.85 15.59
CA ARG A 364 36.65 8.24 16.44
C ARG A 364 36.93 7.20 17.53
N MET A 365 35.90 6.69 18.20
CA MET A 365 36.06 5.62 19.19
C MET A 365 36.63 4.35 18.58
N GLN A 366 36.16 3.94 17.39
CA GLN A 366 36.70 2.79 16.66
C GLN A 366 38.17 3.01 16.27
N GLU A 367 38.55 4.21 15.81
CA GLU A 367 39.94 4.57 15.50
C GLU A 367 40.85 4.61 16.74
N GLU A 368 40.31 4.92 17.93
CA GLU A 368 41.02 4.90 19.21
C GLU A 368 41.16 3.47 19.76
N GLU A 369 40.13 2.64 19.63
CA GLU A 369 40.17 1.22 20.01
C GLU A 369 41.09 0.40 19.11
N GLN A 370 41.13 0.70 17.81
CA GLN A 370 42.05 0.05 16.87
C GLN A 370 43.53 0.33 17.17
N LYS A 371 43.82 1.39 17.95
CA LYS A 371 45.17 1.70 18.45
C LYS A 371 45.50 0.98 19.77
N LYS A 372 44.51 0.41 20.46
CA LYS A 372 44.71 -0.36 21.71
C LYS A 372 44.93 -1.85 21.41
N ALA A 373 45.56 -2.56 22.35
CA ALA A 373 45.86 -4.00 22.23
C ALA A 373 44.57 -4.85 22.07
N PRO A 374 44.63 -6.02 21.39
CA PRO A 374 43.47 -6.74 20.82
C PRO A 374 42.59 -7.51 21.85
N GLY A 375 42.37 -6.95 23.04
CA GLY A 375 41.66 -7.61 24.13
C GLY A 375 40.27 -7.05 24.47
N ASP A 376 39.91 -5.87 23.95
CA ASP A 376 38.69 -5.17 24.38
C ASP A 376 38.04 -4.48 23.17
N VAL A 377 37.43 -5.29 22.29
CA VAL A 377 36.63 -4.80 21.16
C VAL A 377 35.22 -4.57 21.70
N MET A 378 34.77 -3.31 21.72
CA MET A 378 33.43 -2.96 22.20
C MET A 378 32.35 -3.68 21.36
N ASP A 379 31.35 -4.27 22.02
CA ASP A 379 30.21 -4.88 21.35
C ASP A 379 29.43 -3.79 20.60
N PRO A 380 29.11 -3.93 19.29
CA PRO A 380 28.30 -2.97 18.55
C PRO A 380 26.98 -2.56 19.23
N ARG A 381 26.42 -3.41 20.09
CA ARG A 381 25.25 -3.08 20.91
C ARG A 381 25.55 -2.09 22.03
N GLU A 382 26.71 -2.23 22.68
CA GLU A 382 27.18 -1.32 23.72
C GLU A 382 27.52 0.06 23.11
N ALA A 383 28.19 0.07 21.96
CA ALA A 383 28.45 1.29 21.20
C ALA A 383 27.15 2.03 20.81
N ALA A 384 26.12 1.27 20.38
CA ALA A 384 24.81 1.84 20.08
C ALA A 384 24.13 2.44 21.32
N GLN A 385 24.21 1.77 22.47
CA GLN A 385 23.62 2.25 23.74
C GLN A 385 24.33 3.50 24.26
N ALA A 386 25.65 3.56 24.15
CA ALA A 386 26.45 4.71 24.61
C ALA A 386 26.14 5.99 23.83
N ILE A 387 25.82 5.87 22.55
CA ILE A 387 25.71 7.01 21.63
C ILE A 387 24.26 7.41 21.38
N PHE A 388 23.30 6.51 21.57
CA PHE A 388 21.88 6.81 21.47
C PHE A 388 21.42 8.08 22.24
N PRO A 389 21.86 8.35 23.48
CA PRO A 389 21.48 9.57 24.22
C PRO A 389 21.79 10.87 23.48
N SER A 390 22.89 10.92 22.71
CA SER A 390 23.29 12.12 21.95
C SER A 390 22.31 12.50 20.83
N MET A 391 21.59 11.52 20.27
CA MET A 391 20.62 11.71 19.19
C MET A 391 19.16 11.48 19.63
N ALA A 392 18.92 10.90 20.81
CA ALA A 392 17.60 10.48 21.27
C ALA A 392 16.59 11.65 21.28
N ARG A 393 16.97 12.80 21.83
CA ARG A 393 16.09 13.97 21.95
C ARG A 393 15.70 14.56 20.58
N SER A 394 16.64 14.62 19.64
CA SER A 394 16.36 15.12 18.29
C SER A 394 15.46 14.15 17.52
N LEU A 395 15.68 12.84 17.67
CA LEU A 395 14.87 11.79 17.08
C LEU A 395 13.45 11.76 17.65
N GLN A 396 13.29 11.78 18.98
CA GLN A 396 11.97 11.86 19.62
C GLN A 396 11.18 13.09 19.16
N LYS A 397 11.81 14.27 19.17
CA LYS A 397 11.12 15.51 18.75
C LYS A 397 10.69 15.42 17.28
N TYR A 398 11.46 14.77 16.42
CA TYR A 398 11.07 14.49 15.05
C TYR A 398 9.89 13.52 14.99
N LEU A 399 9.99 12.33 15.60
CA LEU A 399 8.95 11.29 15.60
C LEU A 399 7.62 11.75 16.23
N ARG A 400 7.66 12.59 17.27
CA ARG A 400 6.45 13.20 17.86
C ARG A 400 5.81 14.20 16.90
N THR A 401 6.62 15.02 16.23
CA THR A 401 6.12 16.00 15.26
C THR A 401 5.49 15.31 14.05
N THR A 402 6.08 14.23 13.55
CA THR A 402 5.56 13.40 12.44
C THR A 402 4.51 12.37 12.90
N ARG A 403 4.23 12.28 14.21
CA ARG A 403 3.33 11.31 14.84
C ARG A 403 3.67 9.84 14.56
N GLN A 404 4.96 9.53 14.38
CA GLN A 404 5.49 8.18 14.13
C GLN A 404 5.97 7.46 15.40
N GLN A 405 5.80 8.06 16.59
CA GLN A 405 6.22 7.49 17.87
C GLN A 405 5.69 6.07 18.13
N HIS A 406 4.48 5.77 17.65
CA HIS A 406 3.87 4.45 17.82
C HIS A 406 4.57 3.39 16.97
N CYS A 407 5.28 3.76 15.90
CA CYS A 407 5.94 2.82 14.99
C CYS A 407 7.32 2.35 15.48
N HIS A 408 7.99 3.12 16.34
CA HIS A 408 9.37 2.88 16.72
C HIS A 408 9.52 2.83 18.25
N SER A 409 9.87 1.66 18.79
CA SER A 409 10.27 1.54 20.19
C SER A 409 11.75 1.89 20.37
N MET A 410 12.15 2.26 21.59
CA MET A 410 13.56 2.51 21.92
C MET A 410 14.44 1.29 21.60
N GLU A 411 13.98 0.10 21.96
CA GLU A 411 14.68 -1.17 21.68
C GLU A 411 14.88 -1.39 20.18
N SER A 412 13.84 -1.16 19.37
CA SER A 412 13.92 -1.30 17.91
C SER A 412 14.91 -0.31 17.29
N ILE A 413 14.95 0.92 17.81
CA ILE A 413 15.90 1.95 17.36
C ILE A 413 17.34 1.57 17.72
N GLN A 414 17.57 1.10 18.95
CA GLN A 414 18.89 0.66 19.41
C GLN A 414 19.37 -0.58 18.64
N GLN A 415 18.48 -1.54 18.38
CA GLN A 415 18.79 -2.72 17.55
C GLN A 415 19.15 -2.30 16.12
N HIS A 416 18.41 -1.37 15.52
CA HIS A 416 18.73 -0.85 14.19
C HIS A 416 20.07 -0.09 14.19
N LEU A 417 20.34 0.71 15.22
CA LEU A 417 21.61 1.42 15.37
C LEU A 417 22.79 0.44 15.50
N ALA A 418 22.66 -0.59 16.33
CA ALA A 418 23.66 -1.65 16.45
C ALA A 418 23.88 -2.36 15.10
N PHE A 419 22.81 -2.68 14.37
CA PHE A 419 22.90 -3.24 13.01
C PHE A 419 23.62 -2.30 12.03
N CYS A 420 23.39 -0.98 12.13
CA CYS A 420 24.11 0.01 11.32
C CYS A 420 25.61 0.04 11.62
N ILE A 421 25.97 -0.04 12.91
CA ILE A 421 27.37 -0.05 13.36
C ILE A 421 28.06 -1.33 12.91
N THR A 422 27.44 -2.51 13.11
CA THR A 422 27.99 -3.81 12.70
C THR A 422 28.29 -3.87 11.21
N ASN A 423 27.46 -3.25 10.37
CA ASN A 423 27.61 -3.27 8.91
C ASN A 423 28.32 -2.03 8.34
N ASN A 424 28.94 -1.18 9.17
CA ASN A 424 29.61 0.06 8.76
C ASN A 424 28.74 0.97 7.86
N MET A 425 27.44 1.06 8.18
CA MET A 425 26.50 1.86 7.41
C MET A 425 26.65 3.36 7.70
N THR A 426 26.27 4.19 6.74
CA THR A 426 26.36 5.66 6.89
C THR A 426 25.25 6.21 7.80
N PRO A 427 25.42 7.42 8.37
CA PRO A 427 24.38 8.11 9.15
C PRO A 427 23.06 8.25 8.36
N LYS A 428 23.18 8.45 7.05
CA LYS A 428 22.03 8.58 6.14
C LYS A 428 21.24 7.28 6.00
N ALA A 429 21.93 6.13 5.99
CA ALA A 429 21.28 4.82 5.93
C ALA A 429 20.47 4.52 7.21
N PHE A 430 21.01 4.86 8.39
CA PHE A 430 20.25 4.78 9.65
C PHE A 430 19.01 5.69 9.63
N LEU A 431 19.17 6.93 9.14
CA LEU A 431 18.08 7.89 9.08
C LEU A 431 16.97 7.52 8.09
N GLU A 432 17.27 6.72 7.07
CA GLU A 432 16.32 6.32 6.04
C GLU A 432 15.07 5.66 6.63
N SER A 433 15.25 4.79 7.63
CA SER A 433 14.18 4.09 8.35
C SER A 433 13.15 5.01 9.03
N TYR A 434 13.55 6.23 9.37
CA TYR A 434 12.72 7.20 10.11
C TYR A 434 12.24 8.37 9.23
N LEU A 435 13.09 8.83 8.31
CA LEU A 435 12.80 9.97 7.45
C LEU A 435 11.86 9.61 6.30
N ASN A 436 11.98 8.38 5.80
CA ASN A 436 11.14 7.84 4.74
C ASN A 436 10.48 6.57 5.30
N PRO A 437 9.22 6.63 5.78
CA PRO A 437 8.55 5.44 6.30
C PRO A 437 8.52 4.39 5.19
N GLY A 438 9.26 3.31 5.42
CA GLY A 438 9.43 2.24 4.45
C GLY A 438 8.15 1.41 4.29
N PRO A 439 8.23 0.33 3.50
CA PRO A 439 7.09 -0.53 3.28
C PRO A 439 6.52 -1.11 4.57
N THR A 440 5.20 -1.23 4.61
CA THR A 440 4.45 -1.73 5.78
C THR A 440 5.03 -2.99 6.42
N LEU A 441 5.60 -3.91 5.63
CA LEU A 441 6.23 -5.15 6.10
C LEU A 441 7.45 -4.96 7.02
N GLN A 442 8.10 -3.78 7.00
CA GLN A 442 9.26 -3.50 7.85
C GLN A 442 8.90 -3.33 9.33
N TYR A 443 7.63 -3.12 9.63
CA TYR A 443 7.15 -2.89 10.99
C TYR A 443 6.67 -4.20 11.61
N GLY A 444 6.54 -4.26 12.95
CA GLY A 444 6.11 -5.49 13.63
C GLY A 444 4.75 -5.99 13.14
N ARG A 445 4.55 -7.32 13.11
CA ARG A 445 3.37 -8.01 12.55
C ARG A 445 2.03 -7.43 13.03
N GLU A 446 1.95 -7.02 14.29
CA GLU A 446 0.73 -6.46 14.89
C GLU A 446 0.36 -5.06 14.34
N ARG A 447 1.32 -4.36 13.73
CA ARG A 447 1.18 -2.95 13.33
C ARG A 447 0.75 -2.76 11.88
N TRP A 448 0.97 -3.75 11.02
CA TRP A 448 0.62 -3.68 9.59
C TRP A 448 -0.37 -4.75 9.14
N LEU A 449 -0.56 -5.83 9.91
CA LEU A 449 -1.42 -6.93 9.49
C LEU A 449 -2.89 -6.53 9.62
N ALA A 450 -3.46 -6.06 8.53
CA ALA A 450 -4.91 -6.03 8.37
C ALA A 450 -5.42 -7.48 8.42
N ARG A 451 -6.09 -7.85 9.53
CA ARG A 451 -6.63 -9.21 9.72
C ARG A 451 -7.58 -9.63 8.58
N GLN A 452 -8.29 -8.68 7.96
CA GLN A 452 -9.24 -8.97 6.89
C GLN A 452 -9.32 -7.83 5.87
N TRP A 453 -9.16 -8.17 4.59
CA TRP A 453 -9.48 -7.28 3.47
C TRP A 453 -10.81 -7.69 2.84
N THR A 454 -11.67 -6.72 2.58
CA THR A 454 -12.95 -6.94 1.92
C THR A 454 -12.95 -6.26 0.55
N LEU A 455 -13.23 -7.04 -0.50
CA LEU A 455 -13.26 -6.56 -1.87
C LEU A 455 -14.69 -6.14 -2.24
N VAL A 456 -14.86 -4.87 -2.57
CA VAL A 456 -16.12 -4.26 -2.97
C VAL A 456 -16.00 -3.80 -4.42
N SER A 457 -16.87 -4.28 -5.29
CA SER A 457 -16.92 -3.86 -6.69
C SER A 457 -18.37 -3.88 -7.16
N GLU A 458 -18.73 -2.91 -8.00
CA GLU A 458 -20.04 -2.90 -8.68
C GLU A 458 -20.13 -4.01 -9.74
N ALA A 459 -19.00 -4.30 -10.40
CA ALA A 459 -18.91 -5.39 -11.35
C ALA A 459 -18.72 -6.73 -10.65
N SER A 460 -19.15 -7.83 -11.30
CA SER A 460 -18.95 -9.17 -10.74
C SER A 460 -17.46 -9.41 -10.47
N VAL A 461 -17.13 -9.79 -9.24
CA VAL A 461 -15.73 -9.90 -8.79
C VAL A 461 -14.94 -10.97 -9.56
N THR A 462 -15.64 -11.92 -10.17
CA THR A 462 -15.09 -12.98 -11.03
C THR A 462 -14.88 -12.52 -12.48
N SER A 463 -15.46 -11.40 -12.89
CA SER A 463 -15.23 -10.87 -14.24
C SER A 463 -13.79 -10.38 -14.44
N GLY A 464 -13.36 -10.43 -15.71
CA GLY A 464 -12.09 -9.86 -16.13
C GLY A 464 -12.07 -8.34 -15.91
N LEU A 465 -10.87 -7.82 -15.66
CA LEU A 465 -10.63 -6.38 -15.54
C LEU A 465 -11.02 -5.68 -16.85
N LYS A 466 -11.73 -4.55 -16.73
CA LYS A 466 -12.21 -3.74 -17.85
C LYS A 466 -11.62 -2.34 -17.78
N GLU A 467 -11.61 -1.65 -18.91
CA GLU A 467 -11.27 -0.24 -18.95
C GLU A 467 -12.26 0.58 -18.11
N GLY A 468 -11.73 1.50 -17.30
CA GLY A 468 -12.54 2.31 -16.39
C GLY A 468 -13.10 1.53 -15.19
N ALA A 469 -12.71 0.27 -14.97
CA ALA A 469 -13.18 -0.49 -13.81
C ALA A 469 -12.66 0.16 -12.50
N ILE A 470 -13.59 0.35 -11.57
CA ILE A 470 -13.33 0.86 -10.22
C ILE A 470 -13.75 -0.21 -9.20
N PHE A 471 -12.88 -0.47 -8.25
CA PHE A 471 -13.19 -1.34 -7.11
C PHE A 471 -12.44 -0.88 -5.86
N LEU A 472 -12.96 -1.24 -4.69
CA LEU A 472 -12.42 -0.88 -3.40
C LEU A 472 -11.94 -2.11 -2.64
N LEU A 473 -10.79 -1.97 -2.00
CA LEU A 473 -10.29 -2.91 -1.01
C LEU A 473 -10.43 -2.26 0.35
N LYS A 474 -11.42 -2.68 1.12
CA LYS A 474 -11.72 -2.10 2.43
C LYS A 474 -11.03 -2.91 3.53
N CYS A 475 -10.22 -2.19 4.30
CA CYS A 475 -9.67 -2.59 5.57
C CYS A 475 -10.52 -1.95 6.69
N ILE A 476 -10.24 -2.28 7.96
CA ILE A 476 -10.96 -1.74 9.13
C ILE A 476 -10.83 -0.21 9.18
N ASP A 477 -9.61 0.32 8.98
CA ASP A 477 -9.31 1.74 9.20
C ASP A 477 -9.38 2.61 7.93
N PHE A 478 -9.15 2.00 6.76
CA PHE A 478 -9.11 2.71 5.48
C PHE A 478 -9.49 1.79 4.32
N SER A 479 -9.68 2.39 3.15
CA SER A 479 -9.87 1.66 1.89
C SER A 479 -8.83 2.04 0.84
N LEU A 480 -8.47 1.10 -0.02
CA LEU A 480 -7.72 1.35 -1.26
C LEU A 480 -8.73 1.45 -2.40
N VAL A 481 -8.80 2.61 -3.03
CA VAL A 481 -9.60 2.84 -4.22
C VAL A 481 -8.73 2.53 -5.43
N VAL A 482 -9.18 1.58 -6.22
CA VAL A 482 -8.46 1.09 -7.39
C VAL A 482 -9.18 1.54 -8.65
N THR A 483 -8.45 2.19 -9.55
CA THR A 483 -8.95 2.63 -10.85
C THR A 483 -8.13 2.02 -11.98
N THR A 484 -8.80 1.54 -13.02
CA THR A 484 -8.15 0.81 -14.11
C THR A 484 -8.19 1.59 -15.41
N LYS A 485 -7.05 1.69 -16.10
CA LYS A 485 -6.93 2.16 -17.48
C LYS A 485 -6.29 1.09 -18.37
N ARG A 486 -6.72 1.00 -19.63
CA ARG A 486 -6.08 0.10 -20.60
C ARG A 486 -4.77 0.70 -21.08
N ILE A 487 -3.73 -0.12 -21.21
CA ILE A 487 -2.45 0.33 -21.78
C ILE A 487 -2.67 0.56 -23.29
N PRO A 488 -2.31 1.74 -23.84
CA PRO A 488 -2.49 2.02 -25.25
C PRO A 488 -1.57 1.16 -26.11
N TYR A 489 -1.96 0.95 -27.36
CA TYR A 489 -1.08 0.33 -28.35
C TYR A 489 0.03 1.32 -28.74
N ILE A 490 1.28 0.96 -28.48
CA ILE A 490 2.45 1.81 -28.77
C ILE A 490 2.99 1.42 -30.14
N GLN A 491 2.94 2.34 -31.10
CA GLN A 491 3.64 2.23 -32.38
C GLN A 491 4.94 3.04 -32.30
N LEU A 492 6.08 2.36 -32.50
CA LEU A 492 7.38 2.99 -32.59
C LEU A 492 7.77 3.09 -34.07
N SER A 493 8.04 4.31 -34.55
CA SER A 493 8.67 4.54 -35.85
C SER A 493 10.16 4.73 -35.65
N GLU A 494 10.97 4.00 -36.41
CA GLU A 494 12.42 4.14 -36.41
C GLU A 494 12.86 4.97 -37.62
N GLU A 495 13.63 6.02 -37.37
CA GLU A 495 14.28 6.82 -38.41
C GLU A 495 15.79 6.66 -38.27
N PHE A 496 16.44 6.15 -39.32
CA PHE A 496 17.89 6.03 -39.36
C PHE A 496 18.50 7.35 -39.86
N ILE A 497 19.18 8.06 -38.96
CA ILE A 497 19.93 9.27 -39.32
C ILE A 497 21.32 8.84 -39.80
N ASP A 498 21.61 9.05 -41.09
CA ASP A 498 22.94 8.78 -41.66
C ASP A 498 24.00 9.64 -40.93
N PRO A 499 25.10 9.09 -40.40
CA PRO A 499 26.18 9.85 -39.76
C PRO A 499 26.80 10.93 -40.66
N LYS A 500 26.60 10.88 -41.98
CA LYS A 500 27.00 11.95 -42.92
C LYS A 500 26.11 13.20 -42.86
N SER A 501 24.87 13.08 -42.36
CA SER A 501 23.94 14.20 -42.24
C SER A 501 24.37 15.25 -41.20
N HIS A 502 25.25 14.87 -40.25
CA HIS A 502 25.85 15.77 -39.27
C HIS A 502 27.13 16.47 -39.77
N LYS A 503 27.53 16.27 -41.03
CA LYS A 503 28.68 16.97 -41.61
C LYS A 503 28.27 18.34 -42.14
N PHE A 504 28.59 19.37 -41.37
CA PHE A 504 28.43 20.76 -41.83
C PHE A 504 29.61 21.16 -42.73
N VAL A 505 29.31 21.55 -43.96
CA VAL A 505 30.31 22.18 -44.85
C VAL A 505 30.42 23.65 -44.46
N LEU A 506 31.52 24.03 -43.81
CA LEU A 506 31.81 25.43 -43.50
C LEU A 506 32.24 26.14 -44.79
N ARG A 507 31.28 26.75 -45.51
CA ARG A 507 31.59 27.62 -46.64
C ARG A 507 32.13 28.94 -46.10
N LEU A 508 33.46 29.07 -46.00
CA LEU A 508 34.07 30.39 -45.93
C LEU A 508 33.79 31.09 -47.27
N GLN A 509 32.91 32.09 -47.27
CA GLN A 509 32.88 33.06 -48.36
C GLN A 509 34.20 33.82 -48.29
N SER A 510 35.11 33.49 -49.21
CA SER A 510 36.31 34.30 -49.49
C SER A 510 35.89 35.55 -50.25
N GLU A 511 35.09 36.41 -49.62
CA GLU A 511 34.82 37.77 -50.07
C GLU A 511 35.54 38.76 -49.14
N THR A 512 36.86 38.63 -49.08
CA THR A 512 37.76 39.78 -49.00
C THR A 512 39.02 39.41 -49.78
N SER A 513 38.99 39.74 -51.06
CA SER A 513 40.16 39.90 -51.91
C SER A 513 41.03 41.07 -51.42
N VAL A 514 42.33 40.93 -51.66
CA VAL A 514 43.46 41.88 -51.50
C VAL A 514 44.27 41.71 -50.22
#